data_AF-Q2UNP8-F1
#
_entry.id   AF-Q2UNP8-F1
#
_cell.length_a   1.000
_cell.length_b   1.000
_cell.length_c   1.000
_cell.angle_alpha   90.00
_cell.angle_beta   90.00
_cell.angle_gamma   90.00
#
_symmetry.space_group_name_H-M   'P 1'
#
loop_
_entity.id
_entity.type
_entity.pdbx_description
1 polymer ?
#
loop_
_entity_poly.entity_id
_entity_poly.type
_entity_poly.pdbx_seq_one_letter_code
_entity_poly.pdbx_strand_id
1 'polypeptide(L)'
;MSNGVSVRVLAVQQALETEFSLVEASGNPSSVGSCVARVWLPPKNEATWLLKRYAEDVTYLHHILHLPSVRQQMEDLYKQLSLGLRIEPCHVALILSIFASTAYTLTPLTGGDAVFTNEQTAVKCAFLWSKMALDVLEHSSRSTPGSIEDIQATIILSFVIFNFEGFTMRFRALSASALTMARDLSLHRLDARPDRLPGPHAPLDSDIGREIKRRVWWHMVSTDW
;
A
#
# COMPACT_ATOMS: atom_id res chain seq x y z
N MET A 1 24.78 -3.12 9.22
CA MET A 1 24.17 -2.12 8.32
C MET A 1 22.67 -2.34 8.38
N SER A 2 21.92 -1.43 9.01
CA SER A 2 20.48 -1.59 9.26
C SER A 2 19.69 -1.28 7.99
N ASN A 3 19.45 -2.31 7.16
CA ASN A 3 18.57 -2.26 5.99
C ASN A 3 17.11 -2.46 6.44
N GLY A 4 16.47 -1.40 6.89
CA GLY A 4 15.08 -1.46 7.36
C GLY A 4 14.30 -0.21 6.99
N VAL A 5 12.97 -0.35 6.97
CA VAL A 5 12.03 0.78 6.95
C VAL A 5 11.89 1.30 8.37
N SER A 6 12.05 2.61 8.58
CA SER A 6 11.80 3.23 9.87
C SER A 6 10.37 3.76 9.89
N VAL A 7 9.52 3.11 10.67
CA VAL A 7 8.10 3.45 10.80
C VAL A 7 7.87 4.16 12.13
N ARG A 8 7.19 5.31 12.10
CA ARG A 8 6.69 6.01 13.28
C ARG A 8 5.17 5.96 13.34
N VAL A 9 4.59 5.97 14.53
CA VAL A 9 3.13 6.09 14.69
C VAL A 9 2.81 7.52 15.12
N LEU A 10 2.02 8.23 14.32
CA LEU A 10 1.67 9.64 14.53
C LEU A 10 0.22 9.86 14.09
N ALA A 11 -0.58 10.56 14.90
CA ALA A 11 -1.93 10.95 14.51
C ALA A 11 -1.90 11.76 13.21
N VAL A 12 -2.90 11.58 12.34
CA VAL A 12 -2.95 12.28 11.04
C VAL A 12 -2.81 13.80 11.21
N GLN A 13 -3.47 14.37 12.21
CA GLN A 13 -3.38 15.81 12.50
C GLN A 13 -1.96 16.24 12.89
N GLN A 14 -1.30 15.48 13.77
CA GLN A 14 0.07 15.77 14.22
C GLN A 14 1.10 15.61 13.09
N ALA A 15 0.91 14.60 12.22
CA ALA A 15 1.78 14.36 11.08
C ALA A 15 1.71 15.53 10.08
N LEU A 16 0.51 16.06 9.84
CA LEU A 16 0.32 17.22 8.99
C LEU A 16 0.99 18.47 9.57
N GLU A 17 0.82 18.74 10.86
CA GLU A 17 1.49 19.86 11.56
C GLU A 17 3.02 19.77 11.47
N THR A 18 3.56 18.57 11.65
CA THR A 18 5.01 18.32 11.59
C THR A 18 5.57 18.61 10.18
N GLU A 19 4.85 18.22 9.13
CA GLU A 19 5.25 18.48 7.74
C GLU A 19 5.21 19.98 7.40
N PHE A 20 4.23 20.74 7.91
CA PHE A 20 4.21 22.20 7.74
C PHE A 20 5.46 22.85 8.34
N SER A 21 5.88 22.44 9.54
CA SER A 21 7.09 22.96 10.16
C SER A 21 8.39 22.58 9.41
N LEU A 22 8.44 21.39 8.79
CA LEU A 22 9.60 20.95 8.01
C LEU A 22 9.72 21.69 6.68
N VAL A 23 8.61 22.00 6.02
CA VAL A 23 8.60 22.80 4.78
C VAL A 23 9.07 24.24 5.04
N GLU A 24 8.72 24.83 6.20
CA GLU A 24 9.22 26.16 6.61
C GLU A 24 10.70 26.16 6.99
N ALA A 25 11.23 25.03 7.50
CA ALA A 25 12.62 24.90 7.91
C ALA A 25 13.58 24.43 6.77
N SER A 26 13.05 23.96 5.64
CA SER A 26 13.82 23.34 4.55
C SER A 26 14.49 24.38 3.63
N GLY A 27 15.50 25.06 4.17
CA GLY A 27 16.50 25.82 3.42
C GLY A 27 17.87 25.12 3.40
N ASN A 28 17.95 23.82 3.06
CA ASN A 28 19.15 23.16 2.50
C ASN A 28 18.97 21.62 2.39
N PRO A 29 19.08 21.02 1.19
CA PRO A 29 19.13 19.58 1.05
C PRO A 29 20.59 19.12 1.05
N SER A 30 21.12 18.73 2.20
CA SER A 30 22.40 17.98 2.25
C SER A 30 22.42 17.02 3.44
N SER A 31 21.86 15.82 3.25
CA SER A 31 22.35 14.64 3.98
C SER A 31 22.11 13.39 3.14
N VAL A 32 23.09 13.09 2.29
CA VAL A 32 23.28 11.75 1.73
C VAL A 32 23.86 10.90 2.85
N GLY A 33 23.10 9.94 3.37
CA GLY A 33 23.63 9.07 4.43
C GLY A 33 22.66 8.21 5.22
N SER A 34 21.53 7.75 4.64
CA SER A 34 20.82 6.55 5.14
C SER A 34 19.77 6.10 4.12
N CYS A 35 19.90 4.89 3.56
CA CYS A 35 18.94 4.28 2.62
C CYS A 35 17.73 3.66 3.37
N VAL A 36 17.25 4.38 4.39
CA VAL A 36 16.13 3.96 5.25
C VAL A 36 14.92 4.77 4.83
N ALA A 37 13.92 4.11 4.24
CA ALA A 37 12.62 4.73 4.01
C ALA A 37 12.03 5.11 5.39
N ARG A 38 11.86 6.41 5.62
CA ARG A 38 11.23 6.95 6.83
C ARG A 38 9.77 7.19 6.52
N VAL A 39 8.91 6.48 7.23
CA VAL A 39 7.47 6.56 7.03
C VAL A 39 6.76 6.73 8.37
N TRP A 40 5.53 7.23 8.31
CA TRP A 40 4.63 7.29 9.44
C TRP A 40 3.33 6.54 9.12
N LEU A 41 2.74 5.96 10.15
CA LEU A 41 1.42 5.36 10.09
C LEU A 41 0.52 6.05 11.14
N PRO A 42 -0.78 6.18 10.86
CA PRO A 42 -1.72 6.67 11.84
C PRO A 42 -1.81 5.72 13.05
N PRO A 43 -2.33 6.16 14.21
CA PRO A 43 -2.69 5.29 15.31
C PRO A 43 -3.68 4.21 14.86
N LYS A 44 -3.68 3.06 15.56
CA LYS A 44 -4.44 1.88 15.15
C LYS A 44 -5.95 2.14 14.95
N ASN A 45 -6.55 3.01 15.75
CA ASN A 45 -7.95 3.42 15.59
C ASN A 45 -8.20 4.16 14.27
N GLU A 46 -7.37 5.14 13.93
CA GLU A 46 -7.44 5.88 12.66
C GLU A 46 -7.15 4.95 11.47
N ALA A 47 -6.17 4.06 11.60
CA ALA A 47 -5.84 3.04 10.60
C ALA A 47 -7.00 2.08 10.33
N THR A 48 -7.67 1.63 11.40
CA THR A 48 -8.84 0.76 11.30
C THR A 48 -9.99 1.47 10.61
N TRP A 49 -10.20 2.76 10.91
CA TRP A 49 -11.18 3.59 10.24
C TRP A 49 -10.87 3.72 8.73
N LEU A 50 -9.62 3.99 8.36
CA LEU A 50 -9.19 4.09 6.96
C LEU A 50 -9.40 2.78 6.21
N LEU A 51 -9.01 1.65 6.80
CA LEU A 51 -9.20 0.33 6.17
C LEU A 51 -10.69 -0.01 6.01
N LYS A 52 -11.52 0.34 6.98
CA LYS A 52 -12.97 0.17 6.87
C LYS A 52 -13.53 0.98 5.71
N ARG A 53 -13.10 2.24 5.58
CA ARG A 53 -13.55 3.12 4.51
C ARG A 53 -13.09 2.64 3.13
N TYR A 54 -11.87 2.12 3.02
CA TYR A 54 -11.40 1.43 1.81
C TYR A 54 -12.30 0.26 1.39
N ALA A 55 -12.74 -0.54 2.37
CA ALA A 55 -13.63 -1.67 2.14
C ALA A 55 -14.98 -1.24 1.54
N GLU A 56 -15.50 -0.10 2.01
CA GLU A 56 -16.80 0.44 1.62
C GLU A 56 -16.74 1.16 0.25
N ASP A 57 -15.71 2.00 0.03
CA ASP A 57 -15.72 2.96 -1.08
C ASP A 57 -14.73 2.64 -2.22
N VAL A 58 -13.78 1.70 -2.03
CA VAL A 58 -12.65 1.54 -2.97
C VAL A 58 -12.46 0.10 -3.45
N THR A 59 -12.76 -0.89 -2.60
CA THR A 59 -12.43 -2.29 -2.88
C THR A 59 -13.05 -2.81 -4.17
N TYR A 60 -14.23 -2.29 -4.55
CA TYR A 60 -14.93 -2.67 -5.77
C TYR A 60 -14.20 -2.26 -7.06
N LEU A 61 -13.24 -1.35 -7.00
CA LEU A 61 -12.51 -0.87 -8.18
C LEU A 61 -11.52 -1.92 -8.70
N HIS A 62 -10.82 -2.61 -7.78
CA HIS A 62 -9.71 -3.48 -8.15
C HIS A 62 -9.98 -4.97 -7.83
N HIS A 63 -10.72 -5.28 -6.76
CA HIS A 63 -10.95 -6.64 -6.24
C HIS A 63 -9.69 -7.49 -6.00
N ILE A 64 -8.51 -6.86 -5.96
CA ILE A 64 -7.22 -7.56 -5.82
C ILE A 64 -6.87 -7.95 -4.38
N LEU A 65 -7.65 -7.53 -3.39
CA LEU A 65 -7.40 -7.77 -1.97
C LEU A 65 -8.38 -8.78 -1.39
N HIS A 66 -7.92 -9.54 -0.40
CA HIS A 66 -8.79 -10.25 0.55
C HIS A 66 -8.81 -9.47 1.87
N LEU A 67 -9.89 -8.70 2.09
CA LEU A 67 -9.99 -7.76 3.21
C LEU A 67 -9.74 -8.39 4.61
N PRO A 68 -10.22 -9.61 4.92
CA PRO A 68 -9.90 -10.24 6.20
C PRO A 68 -8.40 -10.45 6.40
N SER A 69 -7.69 -10.92 5.37
CA SER A 69 -6.23 -11.10 5.41
C SER A 69 -5.49 -9.77 5.58
N VAL A 70 -5.91 -8.74 4.86
CA VAL A 70 -5.30 -7.40 4.98
C VAL A 70 -5.53 -6.80 6.36
N ARG A 71 -6.72 -6.99 6.95
CA ARG A 71 -7.00 -6.57 8.33
C ARG A 71 -6.07 -7.27 9.32
N GLN A 72 -5.92 -8.58 9.20
CA GLN A 72 -5.01 -9.34 10.06
C GLN A 72 -3.55 -8.91 9.88
N GLN A 73 -3.12 -8.66 8.64
CA GLN A 73 -1.79 -8.13 8.34
C GLN A 73 -1.54 -6.77 8.98
N MET A 74 -2.54 -5.87 8.98
CA MET A 74 -2.45 -4.57 9.66
C MET A 74 -2.34 -4.75 11.18
N GLU A 75 -3.17 -5.62 11.76
CA GLU A 75 -3.12 -5.96 13.19
C GLU A 75 -1.74 -6.47 13.61
N ASP A 76 -1.18 -7.40 12.85
CA ASP A 76 0.15 -7.96 13.07
C ASP A 76 1.24 -6.91 12.91
N LEU A 77 1.11 -6.01 11.93
CA LEU A 77 2.02 -4.89 11.72
C LEU A 77 2.05 -3.96 12.94
N TYR A 78 0.89 -3.54 13.47
CA TYR A 78 0.84 -2.70 14.67
C TYR A 78 1.37 -3.43 15.92
N LYS A 79 1.13 -4.73 16.03
CA LYS A 79 1.70 -5.55 17.10
C LYS A 79 3.23 -5.59 17.01
N GLN A 80 3.78 -5.84 15.83
CA GLN A 80 5.22 -5.84 15.59
C GLN A 80 5.84 -4.47 15.90
N LEU A 81 5.20 -3.37 15.50
CA LEU A 81 5.63 -2.01 15.86
C LEU A 81 5.70 -1.82 17.38
N SER A 82 4.67 -2.23 18.11
CA SER A 82 4.63 -2.08 19.57
C SER A 82 5.70 -2.90 20.30
N LEU A 83 6.13 -4.01 19.71
CA LEU A 83 7.18 -4.89 20.23
C LEU A 83 8.58 -4.52 19.73
N GLY A 84 8.71 -3.50 18.86
CA GLY A 84 9.98 -3.13 18.25
C GLY A 84 10.55 -4.18 17.30
N LEU A 85 9.71 -5.04 16.73
CA LEU A 85 10.11 -6.09 15.80
C LEU A 85 10.33 -5.55 14.39
N ARG A 86 11.10 -6.30 13.59
CA ARG A 86 11.29 -5.98 12.17
C ARG A 86 9.98 -6.19 11.40
N ILE A 87 9.68 -5.27 10.51
CA ILE A 87 8.48 -5.29 9.68
C ILE A 87 8.89 -5.46 8.22
N GLU A 88 8.13 -6.26 7.50
CA GLU A 88 8.33 -6.47 6.07
C GLU A 88 7.95 -5.20 5.27
N PRO A 89 8.84 -4.67 4.42
CA PRO A 89 8.59 -3.47 3.63
C PRO A 89 7.33 -3.57 2.77
N CYS A 90 7.10 -4.73 2.13
CA CYS A 90 5.93 -4.94 1.28
C CYS A 90 4.60 -4.76 2.03
N HIS A 91 4.53 -5.20 3.29
CA HIS A 91 3.35 -5.02 4.12
C HIS A 91 3.10 -3.54 4.42
N VAL A 92 4.16 -2.77 4.71
CA VAL A 92 4.06 -1.33 4.95
C VAL A 92 3.62 -0.60 3.68
N ALA A 93 4.20 -0.94 2.52
CA ALA A 93 3.82 -0.37 1.23
C ALA A 93 2.34 -0.60 0.91
N LEU A 94 1.85 -1.83 1.12
CA LEU A 94 0.43 -2.15 0.90
C LEU A 94 -0.48 -1.32 1.80
N ILE A 95 -0.20 -1.26 3.10
CA ILE A 95 -1.02 -0.48 4.04
C ILE A 95 -1.00 1.02 3.71
N LEU A 96 0.15 1.59 3.37
CA LEU A 96 0.25 2.99 2.94
C LEU A 96 -0.53 3.25 1.64
N SER A 97 -0.47 2.33 0.66
CA SER A 97 -1.22 2.47 -0.58
C SER A 97 -2.74 2.48 -0.35
N ILE A 98 -3.23 1.65 0.58
CA ILE A 98 -4.63 1.61 0.99
C ILE A 98 -5.04 2.94 1.63
N PHE A 99 -4.22 3.48 2.54
CA PHE A 99 -4.49 4.77 3.17
C PHE A 99 -4.49 5.91 2.16
N ALA A 100 -3.52 5.91 1.24
CA ALA A 100 -3.46 6.90 0.17
C ALA A 100 -4.72 6.89 -0.71
N SER A 101 -5.13 5.69 -1.13
CA SER A 101 -6.31 5.52 -1.97
C SER A 101 -7.61 5.89 -1.24
N THR A 102 -7.73 5.52 0.03
CA THR A 102 -8.87 5.90 0.87
C THR A 102 -8.96 7.41 1.03
N ALA A 103 -7.85 8.06 1.39
CA ALA A 103 -7.84 9.50 1.60
C ALA A 103 -8.08 10.30 0.32
N TYR A 104 -7.63 9.78 -0.83
CA TYR A 104 -7.91 10.40 -2.13
C TYR A 104 -9.39 10.32 -2.51
N THR A 105 -10.01 9.16 -2.30
CA THR A 105 -11.42 8.90 -2.67
C THR A 105 -12.42 9.40 -1.64
N LEU A 106 -11.94 9.89 -0.49
CA LEU A 106 -12.80 10.27 0.61
C LEU A 106 -13.63 11.50 0.25
N THR A 107 -14.93 11.29 0.12
CA THR A 107 -15.90 12.39 0.06
C THR A 107 -16.05 13.02 1.44
N PRO A 108 -16.16 14.36 1.57
CA PRO A 108 -16.34 15.02 2.85
C PRO A 108 -17.51 14.41 3.64
N LEU A 109 -17.21 13.83 4.80
CA LEU A 109 -18.26 13.36 5.70
C LEU A 109 -18.86 14.56 6.42
N THR A 110 -20.19 14.64 6.45
CA THR A 110 -20.96 15.63 7.21
C THR A 110 -21.02 15.32 8.72
N GLY A 111 -20.15 14.45 9.25
CA GLY A 111 -20.19 13.97 10.64
C GLY A 111 -18.82 13.99 11.35
N GLY A 112 -18.85 14.10 12.68
CA GLY A 112 -17.67 14.29 13.55
C GLY A 112 -16.75 13.07 13.77
N ASP A 113 -16.95 11.99 13.01
CA ASP A 113 -16.19 10.72 13.12
C ASP A 113 -15.09 10.60 12.06
N ALA A 114 -14.75 11.72 11.38
CA ALA A 114 -13.78 11.75 10.30
C ALA A 114 -12.34 11.93 10.83
N VAL A 115 -11.42 11.08 10.34
CA VAL A 115 -9.97 11.20 10.61
C VAL A 115 -9.40 12.53 10.06
N PHE A 116 -10.03 13.07 9.02
CA PHE A 116 -9.62 14.32 8.38
C PHE A 116 -10.56 15.46 8.73
N THR A 117 -9.99 16.65 8.96
CA THR A 117 -10.77 17.85 9.28
C THR A 117 -11.45 18.45 8.06
N ASN A 118 -10.86 18.25 6.87
CA ASN A 118 -11.42 18.69 5.59
C ASN A 118 -10.80 17.91 4.41
N GLU A 119 -11.39 18.06 3.22
CA GLU A 119 -10.95 17.42 1.98
C GLU A 119 -9.48 17.72 1.65
N GLN A 120 -9.03 18.98 1.83
CA GLN A 120 -7.66 19.36 1.52
C GLN A 120 -6.65 18.59 2.39
N THR A 121 -6.97 18.34 3.66
CA THR A 121 -6.12 17.51 4.53
C THR A 121 -6.08 16.05 4.08
N ALA A 122 -7.20 15.50 3.64
CA ALA A 122 -7.26 14.13 3.11
C ALA A 122 -6.41 14.00 1.83
N VAL A 123 -6.56 14.92 0.88
CA VAL A 123 -5.77 14.95 -0.37
C VAL A 123 -4.27 15.09 -0.08
N LYS A 124 -3.87 15.93 0.89
CA LYS A 124 -2.47 16.06 1.32
C LYS A 124 -1.93 14.75 1.89
N CYS A 125 -2.68 14.09 2.78
CA CYS A 125 -2.29 12.78 3.31
C CYS A 125 -2.21 11.73 2.21
N ALA A 126 -3.14 11.74 1.25
CA ALA A 126 -3.09 10.83 0.10
C ALA A 126 -1.79 11.00 -0.70
N PHE A 127 -1.37 12.24 -0.96
CA PHE A 127 -0.10 12.53 -1.62
C PHE A 127 1.11 12.05 -0.80
N LEU A 128 1.15 12.37 0.49
CA LEU A 128 2.26 11.99 1.38
C LEU A 128 2.40 10.46 1.50
N TRP A 129 1.29 9.76 1.78
CA TRP A 129 1.31 8.30 1.86
C TRP A 129 1.63 7.65 0.52
N SER A 130 1.22 8.23 -0.61
CA SER A 130 1.63 7.75 -1.94
C SER A 130 3.14 7.82 -2.12
N LYS A 131 3.76 8.96 -1.77
CA LYS A 131 5.21 9.12 -1.82
C LYS A 131 5.93 8.11 -0.93
N MET A 132 5.49 7.99 0.31
CA MET A 132 6.06 7.05 1.28
C MET A 132 5.93 5.59 0.84
N ALA A 133 4.79 5.21 0.26
CA ALA A 133 4.57 3.87 -0.25
C ALA A 133 5.51 3.55 -1.43
N LEU A 134 5.74 4.51 -2.33
CA LEU A 134 6.71 4.37 -3.42
C LEU A 134 8.15 4.24 -2.91
N ASP A 135 8.54 5.05 -1.93
CA ASP A 135 9.88 4.95 -1.32
C ASP A 135 10.09 3.57 -0.67
N VAL A 136 9.05 3.03 -0.03
CA VAL A 136 9.07 1.68 0.57
C VAL A 136 9.09 0.58 -0.52
N LEU A 137 8.35 0.74 -1.62
CA LEU A 137 8.38 -0.20 -2.75
C LEU A 137 9.75 -0.24 -3.42
N GLU A 138 10.39 0.91 -3.62
CA GLU A 138 11.75 0.95 -4.14
C GLU A 138 12.70 0.19 -3.20
N HIS A 139 12.56 0.38 -1.88
CA HIS A 139 13.34 -0.37 -0.90
C HIS A 139 13.05 -1.89 -0.94
N SER A 140 11.78 -2.28 -1.09
CA SER A 140 11.34 -3.68 -1.20
C SER A 140 11.94 -4.38 -2.42
N SER A 141 11.89 -3.72 -3.59
CA SER A 141 12.41 -4.24 -4.86
C SER A 141 13.93 -4.47 -4.88
N ARG A 142 14.68 -3.72 -4.08
CA ARG A 142 16.13 -3.91 -3.92
C ARG A 142 16.47 -5.09 -3.02
N SER A 143 15.53 -5.53 -2.19
CA SER A 143 15.74 -6.50 -1.12
C SER A 143 15.14 -7.86 -1.42
N THR A 144 14.13 -7.92 -2.30
CA THR A 144 13.37 -9.13 -2.61
C THR A 144 13.01 -9.18 -4.11
N PRO A 145 12.71 -10.36 -4.67
CA PRO A 145 12.22 -10.49 -6.04
C PRO A 145 10.78 -9.96 -6.26
N GLY A 146 10.18 -9.30 -5.25
CA GLY A 146 8.80 -8.87 -5.24
C GLY A 146 7.87 -9.87 -4.56
N SER A 147 6.80 -9.35 -3.95
CA SER A 147 5.74 -10.09 -3.28
C SER A 147 4.37 -9.79 -3.89
N ILE A 148 3.33 -10.54 -3.49
CA ILE A 148 1.97 -10.25 -3.96
C ILE A 148 1.50 -8.89 -3.41
N GLU A 149 1.94 -8.54 -2.21
CA GLU A 149 1.68 -7.26 -1.56
C GLU A 149 2.36 -6.10 -2.31
N ASP A 150 3.57 -6.28 -2.84
CA ASP A 150 4.22 -5.26 -3.68
C ASP A 150 3.44 -4.98 -4.97
N ILE A 151 2.90 -6.04 -5.59
CA ILE A 151 2.06 -5.90 -6.79
C ILE A 151 0.75 -5.19 -6.45
N GLN A 152 0.08 -5.61 -5.37
CA GLN A 152 -1.15 -4.99 -4.91
C GLN A 152 -0.96 -3.51 -4.58
N ALA A 153 0.12 -3.17 -3.86
CA ALA A 153 0.47 -1.79 -3.54
C ALA A 153 0.72 -0.97 -4.81
N THR A 154 1.46 -1.52 -5.77
CA THR A 154 1.73 -0.87 -7.05
C THR A 154 0.45 -0.61 -7.84
N ILE A 155 -0.47 -1.57 -7.92
CA ILE A 155 -1.76 -1.38 -8.60
C ILE A 155 -2.58 -0.25 -7.95
N ILE A 156 -2.69 -0.26 -6.61
CA ILE A 156 -3.44 0.77 -5.87
C ILE A 156 -2.79 2.15 -6.08
N LEU A 157 -1.46 2.25 -6.05
CA LEU A 157 -0.74 3.50 -6.29
C LEU A 157 -0.86 3.99 -7.73
N SER A 158 -0.85 3.09 -8.72
CA SER A 158 -1.12 3.45 -10.12
C SER A 158 -2.48 4.13 -10.25
N PHE A 159 -3.52 3.61 -9.58
CA PHE A 159 -4.82 4.27 -9.53
C PHE A 159 -4.74 5.65 -8.89
N VAL A 160 -4.12 5.79 -7.72
CA VAL A 160 -4.00 7.09 -7.04
C VAL A 160 -3.26 8.12 -7.89
N ILE A 161 -2.14 7.73 -8.51
CA ILE A 161 -1.32 8.60 -9.36
C ILE A 161 -2.07 8.98 -10.63
N PHE A 162 -2.78 8.03 -11.25
CA PHE A 162 -3.63 8.33 -12.40
C PHE A 162 -4.68 9.39 -12.06
N ASN A 163 -5.29 9.31 -10.88
CA ASN A 163 -6.29 10.30 -10.48
C ASN A 163 -5.68 11.65 -10.06
N PHE A 164 -4.43 11.69 -9.59
CA PHE A 164 -3.73 12.95 -9.30
C PHE A 164 -3.21 13.67 -10.54
N GLU A 165 -2.60 12.92 -11.47
CA GLU A 165 -1.77 13.49 -12.53
C GLU A 165 -2.27 13.12 -13.95
N GLY A 166 -3.25 12.21 -14.06
CA GLY A 166 -3.70 11.65 -15.32
C GLY A 166 -2.76 10.56 -15.87
N PHE A 167 -2.82 10.35 -17.19
CA PHE A 167 -2.08 9.30 -17.89
C PHE A 167 -0.60 9.69 -18.13
N THR A 168 0.20 9.71 -17.07
CA THR A 168 1.61 10.13 -17.11
C THR A 168 2.58 8.99 -17.41
N MET A 169 3.84 9.33 -17.68
CA MET A 169 4.93 8.34 -17.78
C MET A 169 5.11 7.56 -16.47
N ARG A 170 4.91 8.22 -15.32
CA ARG A 170 5.00 7.60 -13.99
C ARG A 170 3.94 6.52 -13.82
N PHE A 171 2.69 6.81 -14.19
CA PHE A 171 1.62 5.81 -14.21
C PHE A 171 2.00 4.58 -15.06
N ARG A 172 2.44 4.80 -16.31
CA ARG A 172 2.84 3.70 -17.21
C ARG A 172 4.00 2.88 -16.65
N ALA A 173 4.98 3.53 -16.03
CA ALA A 173 6.13 2.85 -15.43
C ALA A 173 5.70 1.95 -14.26
N LEU A 174 4.77 2.40 -13.42
CA LEU A 174 4.24 1.58 -12.32
C LEU A 174 3.43 0.39 -12.83
N SER A 175 2.56 0.59 -13.82
CA SER A 175 1.80 -0.49 -14.45
C SER A 175 2.73 -1.55 -15.08
N ALA A 176 3.76 -1.10 -15.80
CA ALA A 176 4.77 -2.00 -16.36
C ALA A 176 5.58 -2.73 -15.27
N SER A 177 5.94 -2.04 -14.20
CA SER A 177 6.66 -2.63 -13.06
C SER A 177 5.83 -3.71 -12.37
N ALA A 178 4.54 -3.45 -12.11
CA ALA A 178 3.62 -4.45 -11.59
C ALA A 178 3.59 -5.68 -12.50
N LEU A 179 3.48 -5.50 -13.83
CA LEU A 179 3.45 -6.58 -14.82
C LEU A 179 4.70 -7.44 -14.81
N THR A 180 5.87 -6.82 -14.70
CA THR A 180 7.13 -7.54 -14.53
C THR A 180 7.12 -8.38 -13.25
N MET A 181 6.77 -7.79 -12.10
CA MET A 181 6.70 -8.53 -10.83
C MET A 181 5.71 -9.71 -10.88
N ALA A 182 4.54 -9.52 -11.51
CA ALA A 182 3.56 -10.60 -11.67
C ALA A 182 4.08 -11.75 -12.55
N ARG A 183 4.89 -11.45 -13.56
CA ARG A 183 5.55 -12.46 -14.40
C ARG A 183 6.65 -13.19 -13.64
N ASP A 184 7.44 -12.47 -12.84
CA ASP A 184 8.51 -13.04 -12.01
C ASP A 184 7.93 -13.98 -10.94
N LEU A 185 6.78 -13.63 -10.35
CA LEU A 185 6.01 -14.51 -9.46
C LEU A 185 5.24 -15.62 -10.19
N SER A 186 5.40 -15.74 -11.51
CA SER A 186 4.74 -16.75 -12.35
C SER A 186 3.21 -16.73 -12.25
N LEU A 187 2.60 -15.57 -12.01
CA LEU A 187 1.14 -15.45 -11.90
C LEU A 187 0.43 -15.84 -13.21
N HIS A 188 1.08 -15.59 -14.35
CA HIS A 188 0.64 -16.02 -15.68
C HIS A 188 0.52 -17.54 -15.87
N ARG A 189 1.04 -18.35 -14.92
CA ARG A 189 1.04 -19.83 -14.99
C ARG A 189 0.20 -20.48 -13.89
N LEU A 190 -0.55 -19.69 -13.10
CA LEU A 190 -1.29 -20.18 -11.92
C LEU A 190 -2.21 -21.36 -12.23
N ASP A 191 -2.91 -21.31 -13.37
CA ASP A 191 -3.89 -22.33 -13.77
C ASP A 191 -3.33 -23.34 -14.80
N ALA A 192 -2.06 -23.20 -15.21
CA ALA A 192 -1.45 -24.06 -16.25
C ALA A 192 -1.09 -25.48 -15.77
N ARG A 193 -1.21 -25.75 -14.45
CA ARG A 193 -0.77 -27.00 -13.81
C ARG A 193 -1.86 -27.52 -12.86
N PRO A 194 -2.87 -28.26 -13.38
CA PRO A 194 -3.94 -28.81 -12.56
C PRO A 194 -3.45 -29.85 -11.55
N ASP A 195 -2.28 -30.46 -11.76
CA ASP A 195 -1.57 -31.35 -10.82
C ASP A 195 -1.14 -30.65 -9.52
N ARG A 196 -1.06 -29.32 -9.55
CA ARG A 196 -0.74 -28.47 -8.38
C ARG A 196 -1.98 -27.84 -7.77
N LEU A 197 -3.18 -28.29 -8.14
CA LEU A 197 -4.40 -27.82 -7.47
C LEU A 197 -4.39 -28.29 -6.00
N PRO A 198 -4.87 -27.45 -5.08
CA PRO A 198 -5.03 -27.85 -3.69
C PRO A 198 -5.99 -29.04 -3.70
N GLY A 199 -5.56 -30.17 -3.11
CA GLY A 199 -6.45 -31.32 -2.97
C GLY A 199 -7.64 -31.00 -2.07
N PRO A 200 -8.64 -31.88 -1.95
CA PRO A 200 -9.82 -31.68 -1.11
C PRO A 200 -9.52 -31.39 0.38
N HIS A 201 -8.28 -31.63 0.81
CA HIS A 201 -7.80 -31.46 2.18
C HIS A 201 -6.76 -30.34 2.33
N ALA A 202 -6.56 -29.51 1.32
CA ALA A 202 -5.65 -28.39 1.44
C ALA A 202 -6.17 -27.34 2.44
N PRO A 203 -5.28 -26.62 3.15
CA PRO A 203 -5.70 -25.54 4.04
C PRO A 203 -6.45 -24.45 3.26
N LEU A 204 -7.52 -23.91 3.85
CA LEU A 204 -8.30 -22.79 3.26
C LEU A 204 -7.42 -21.59 2.87
N ASP A 205 -6.36 -21.30 3.63
CA ASP A 205 -5.41 -20.23 3.33
C ASP A 205 -4.67 -20.43 1.99
N SER A 206 -4.43 -21.68 1.59
CA SER A 206 -3.85 -22.03 0.29
C SER A 206 -4.81 -21.67 -0.85
N ASP A 207 -6.11 -21.82 -0.64
CA ASP A 207 -7.14 -21.49 -1.63
C ASP A 207 -7.33 -19.98 -1.76
N ILE A 208 -7.37 -19.27 -0.62
CA ILE A 208 -7.47 -17.81 -0.57
C ILE A 208 -6.26 -17.17 -1.25
N GLY A 209 -5.04 -17.59 -0.89
CA GLY A 209 -3.82 -17.03 -1.46
C GLY A 209 -3.73 -17.26 -2.98
N ARG A 210 -4.22 -18.40 -3.47
CA ARG A 210 -4.30 -18.69 -4.92
C ARG A 210 -5.33 -17.81 -5.61
N GLU A 211 -6.49 -17.64 -5.02
CA GLU A 211 -7.56 -16.81 -5.58
C GLU A 211 -7.14 -15.33 -5.66
N ILE A 212 -6.47 -14.80 -4.63
CA ILE A 212 -5.90 -13.43 -4.66
C ILE A 212 -4.92 -13.28 -5.83
N LYS A 213 -3.99 -14.23 -5.98
CA LYS A 213 -3.02 -14.23 -7.08
C LYS A 213 -3.70 -14.26 -8.45
N ARG A 214 -4.78 -15.04 -8.59
CA ARG A 214 -5.61 -15.08 -9.79
C ARG A 214 -6.25 -13.73 -10.08
N ARG A 215 -6.88 -13.10 -9.09
CA ARG A 215 -7.51 -11.76 -9.24
C ARG A 215 -6.52 -10.69 -9.64
N VAL A 216 -5.34 -10.68 -9.01
CA VAL A 216 -4.24 -9.77 -9.37
C VAL A 216 -3.84 -9.95 -10.83
N TRP A 217 -3.61 -11.19 -11.28
CA TRP A 217 -3.25 -11.47 -12.67
C TRP A 217 -4.31 -10.99 -13.66
N TRP A 218 -5.59 -11.33 -13.42
CA TRP A 218 -6.68 -10.94 -14.31
C TRP A 218 -6.90 -9.42 -14.36
N HIS A 219 -6.78 -8.74 -13.21
CA HIS A 219 -6.83 -7.29 -13.17
C HIS A 219 -5.80 -6.68 -14.12
N MET A 220 -4.55 -7.15 -14.03
CA MET A 220 -3.45 -6.60 -14.82
C MET A 220 -3.63 -6.81 -16.33
N VAL A 221 -4.03 -8.03 -16.73
CA VAL A 221 -4.29 -8.33 -18.15
C VAL A 221 -5.45 -7.50 -18.68
N SER A 222 -6.47 -7.21 -17.86
CA SER A 222 -7.61 -6.39 -18.28
C SER A 222 -7.28 -4.90 -18.44
N THR A 223 -6.17 -4.43 -17.86
CA THR A 223 -5.78 -3.01 -17.86
C THR A 223 -4.55 -2.69 -18.73
N ASP A 224 -4.01 -3.68 -19.47
CA ASP A 224 -2.75 -3.57 -20.25
C ASP A 224 -2.93 -2.98 -21.67
N TRP A 225 -4.14 -2.57 -22.06
CA TRP A 225 -4.47 -2.16 -23.43
C TRP A 225 -4.04 -0.74 -23.81
#